data_AF-A0A8K0CNR4-F1
#
_entry.id   AF-A0A8K0CNR4-F1
#
_cell.length_a   1.000
_cell.length_b   1.000
_cell.length_c   1.000
_cell.angle_alpha   90.00
_cell.angle_beta   90.00
_cell.angle_gamma   90.00
#
_symmetry.space_group_name_H-M   'P 1'
#
loop_
_entity.id
_entity.type
_entity.pdbx_description
1 polymer ?
#
loop_
_entity_poly.entity_id
_entity_poly.type
_entity_poly.pdbx_seq_one_letter_code
_entity_poly.pdbx_strand_id
1 'polypeptide(L)'
;MLDLMFENIPKAARKRIIPNFNLMASTTEQNMYLCGLISLRPVKQRRPQKPKEEASFYDVAYPYRVKYVDKNSESKEIDVCYKAFSSLYGIGNVRRLEIFCDSCGGKNKNYTMCRFFHYLIHIEKRFDFIQVTFLINFGLVYQRTRVELPKEWADVLRSSRSKPSPFDVKEVSQEYFRSWTQHFTSRFKRQCQFLS
;
A
#
# COMPACT_ATOMS: atom_id res chain seq x y z
N MET A 1 -10.01 7.46 14.46
CA MET A 1 -11.10 6.46 14.28
C MET A 1 -10.55 5.03 14.10
N LEU A 2 -9.51 4.80 13.28
CA LEU A 2 -8.94 3.45 13.12
C LEU A 2 -8.24 2.91 14.38
N ASP A 3 -7.50 3.73 15.14
CA ASP A 3 -6.73 3.24 16.31
C ASP A 3 -7.57 2.52 17.37
N LEU A 4 -8.77 3.03 17.68
CA LEU A 4 -9.74 2.43 18.61
C LEU A 4 -10.09 0.97 18.27
N MET A 5 -10.05 0.60 16.98
CA MET A 5 -10.32 -0.79 16.56
C MET A 5 -9.18 -1.76 16.88
N PHE A 6 -8.03 -1.25 17.33
CA PHE A 6 -6.81 -2.02 17.52
C PHE A 6 -6.17 -1.82 18.90
N GLU A 7 -6.77 -1.06 19.82
CA GLU A 7 -6.22 -0.78 21.16
C GLU A 7 -5.85 -2.06 21.93
N ASN A 8 -6.70 -3.08 21.83
CA ASN A 8 -6.51 -4.39 22.47
C ASN A 8 -5.36 -5.23 21.86
N ILE A 9 -4.78 -4.82 20.72
CA ILE A 9 -3.65 -5.52 20.08
C ILE A 9 -2.40 -4.65 20.18
N PRO A 10 -1.30 -5.12 20.82
CA PRO A 10 -0.05 -4.36 20.92
C PRO A 10 0.47 -3.92 19.56
N LYS A 11 0.91 -2.65 19.41
CA LYS A 11 1.41 -2.11 18.12
C LYS A 11 2.55 -2.95 17.51
N ALA A 12 3.39 -3.58 18.34
CA ALA A 12 4.44 -4.50 17.88
C ALA A 12 3.89 -5.82 17.32
N ALA A 13 2.83 -6.36 17.92
CA ALA A 13 2.15 -7.56 17.43
C ALA A 13 1.45 -7.30 16.09
N ARG A 14 0.75 -6.16 15.94
CA ARG A 14 0.11 -5.75 14.67
C ARG A 14 1.05 -5.84 13.47
N LYS A 15 2.29 -5.36 13.63
CA LYS A 15 3.32 -5.37 12.58
C LYS A 15 3.77 -6.77 12.13
N ARG A 16 3.52 -7.81 12.92
CA ARG A 16 3.90 -9.20 12.63
C ARG A 16 2.79 -10.04 12.01
N ILE A 17 1.54 -9.58 12.04
CA ILE A 17 0.39 -10.36 11.55
C ILE A 17 0.47 -10.57 10.03
N ILE A 18 0.54 -9.49 9.24
CA ILE A 18 0.56 -9.62 7.77
C ILE A 18 1.85 -10.25 7.20
N PRO A 19 3.06 -10.03 7.74
CA PRO A 19 4.24 -10.80 7.30
C PRO A 19 4.10 -12.30 7.58
N ASN A 20 3.64 -12.70 8.77
CA ASN A 20 3.46 -14.11 9.10
C ASN A 20 2.40 -14.79 8.22
N PHE A 21 1.33 -14.08 7.88
CA PHE A 21 0.31 -14.55 6.94
C PHE A 21 0.85 -14.71 5.51
N ASN A 22 1.68 -13.76 5.06
CA ASN A 22 2.32 -13.79 3.75
C ASN A 22 3.47 -14.82 3.63
N LEU A 23 3.95 -15.38 4.74
CA LEU A 23 4.96 -16.46 4.77
C LEU A 23 4.37 -17.87 4.59
N MET A 24 3.04 -18.02 4.61
CA MET A 24 2.36 -19.27 4.30
C MET A 24 2.60 -19.67 2.84
N ALA A 25 2.82 -20.96 2.58
CA ALA A 25 3.34 -21.46 1.31
C ALA A 25 2.29 -21.47 0.18
N SER A 26 1.00 -21.39 0.50
CA SER A 26 -0.08 -21.42 -0.50
C SER A 26 -1.32 -20.62 -0.10
N THR A 27 -2.09 -20.19 -1.10
CA THR A 27 -3.43 -19.61 -0.93
C THR A 27 -4.38 -20.55 -0.18
N THR A 28 -4.22 -21.86 -0.35
CA THR A 28 -5.02 -22.88 0.35
C THR A 28 -4.72 -22.89 1.85
N GLU A 29 -3.45 -22.83 2.23
CA GLU A 29 -3.01 -22.71 3.63
C GLU A 29 -3.49 -21.41 4.27
N GLN A 30 -3.35 -20.29 3.56
CA GLN A 30 -3.90 -18.99 3.96
C GLN A 30 -5.41 -19.05 4.18
N ASN A 31 -6.17 -19.64 3.26
CA ASN A 31 -7.62 -19.79 3.40
C ASN A 31 -7.99 -20.67 4.60
N MET A 32 -7.29 -21.80 4.82
CA MET A 32 -7.52 -22.65 6.00
C MET A 32 -7.26 -21.90 7.31
N TYR A 33 -6.15 -21.15 7.37
CA TYR A 33 -5.82 -20.32 8.53
C TYR A 33 -6.89 -19.27 8.81
N LEU A 34 -7.38 -18.56 7.80
CA LEU A 34 -8.44 -17.56 7.95
C LEU A 34 -9.78 -18.17 8.36
N CYS A 35 -10.15 -19.32 7.78
CA CYS A 35 -11.34 -20.06 8.20
C CYS A 35 -11.28 -20.45 9.68
N GLY A 36 -10.10 -20.85 10.20
CA GLY A 36 -9.91 -21.17 11.61
C GLY A 36 -10.04 -19.97 12.58
N LEU A 37 -9.94 -18.74 12.08
CA LEU A 37 -10.10 -17.50 12.87
C LEU A 37 -11.54 -16.96 12.87
N ILE A 38 -12.36 -17.38 11.92
CA ILE A 38 -13.78 -17.04 11.84
C ILE A 38 -14.56 -18.14 12.56
N SER A 39 -15.69 -17.80 13.17
CA SER A 39 -16.60 -18.82 13.72
C SER A 39 -18.05 -18.45 13.48
N LEU A 40 -18.93 -19.45 13.51
CA LEU A 40 -20.37 -19.27 13.35
C LEU A 40 -21.00 -19.31 14.76
N ARG A 41 -21.68 -18.23 15.17
CA ARG A 41 -22.44 -18.18 16.43
C ARG A 41 -23.92 -17.89 16.12
N PRO A 42 -24.87 -18.81 16.36
CA PRO A 42 -26.29 -18.53 16.16
C PRO A 42 -26.79 -17.46 17.14
N VAL A 43 -27.64 -16.55 16.67
CA VAL A 43 -28.11 -15.40 17.46
C VAL A 43 -29.22 -15.84 18.42
N LYS A 44 -28.87 -16.11 19.69
CA LYS A 44 -29.80 -16.66 20.71
C LYS A 44 -30.80 -15.66 21.29
N GLN A 45 -30.46 -14.37 21.35
CA GLN A 45 -31.35 -13.31 21.85
C GLN A 45 -31.15 -12.03 21.03
N ARG A 46 -32.24 -11.31 20.80
CA ARG A 46 -32.27 -10.02 20.08
C ARG A 46 -32.91 -8.96 20.96
N ARG A 47 -32.30 -7.78 21.06
CA ARG A 47 -32.95 -6.57 21.62
C ARG A 47 -33.57 -5.80 20.45
N PRO A 48 -34.90 -5.81 20.25
CA PRO A 48 -35.52 -5.10 19.14
C PRO A 48 -35.36 -3.59 19.33
N GLN A 49 -34.79 -2.92 18.33
CA GLN A 49 -34.67 -1.45 18.26
C GLN A 49 -35.53 -0.82 17.15
N LYS A 50 -36.16 -1.64 16.32
CA LYS A 50 -37.01 -1.24 15.19
C LYS A 50 -38.22 -2.16 15.04
N PRO A 51 -39.31 -1.72 14.38
CA PRO A 51 -40.41 -2.58 13.94
C PRO A 51 -39.91 -3.76 13.10
N LYS A 52 -40.65 -4.88 13.11
CA LYS A 52 -40.26 -6.11 12.39
C LYS A 52 -40.14 -5.91 10.88
N GLU A 53 -40.95 -5.04 10.27
CA GLU A 53 -40.94 -4.81 8.82
C GLU A 53 -39.70 -4.06 8.30
N GLU A 54 -39.02 -3.27 9.14
CA GLU A 54 -37.84 -2.48 8.74
C GLU A 54 -36.48 -3.12 9.08
N ALA A 55 -36.48 -4.22 9.83
CA ALA A 55 -35.28 -4.77 10.42
C ALA A 55 -34.68 -5.91 9.56
N SER A 56 -33.50 -5.68 8.98
CA SER A 56 -32.72 -6.77 8.37
C SER A 56 -32.18 -7.70 9.46
N PHE A 57 -32.78 -8.88 9.60
CA PHE A 57 -32.34 -9.88 10.58
C PHE A 57 -31.25 -10.79 10.02
N TYR A 58 -30.21 -11.02 10.83
CA TYR A 58 -29.23 -12.07 10.61
C TYR A 58 -29.40 -13.15 11.70
N ASP A 59 -29.52 -14.42 11.30
CA ASP A 59 -29.70 -15.55 12.23
C ASP A 59 -28.36 -16.07 12.78
N VAL A 60 -27.25 -15.71 12.13
CA VAL A 60 -25.89 -16.08 12.50
C VAL A 60 -25.03 -14.82 12.63
N ALA A 61 -24.25 -14.75 13.72
CA ALA A 61 -23.17 -13.80 13.90
C ALA A 61 -21.83 -14.46 13.57
N TYR A 62 -20.93 -13.67 12.97
CA TYR A 62 -19.58 -14.09 12.59
C TYR A 62 -18.57 -13.34 13.49
N PRO A 63 -18.19 -13.86 14.67
CA PRO A 63 -16.99 -13.41 15.36
C PRO A 63 -15.74 -13.63 14.49
N TYR A 64 -14.88 -12.62 14.45
CA TYR A 64 -13.58 -12.66 13.81
C TYR A 64 -12.50 -12.58 14.88
N ARG A 65 -11.54 -13.51 14.88
CA ARG A 65 -10.43 -13.53 15.85
C ARG A 65 -9.11 -13.17 15.20
N VAL A 66 -8.20 -12.62 16.00
CA VAL A 66 -6.80 -12.42 15.62
C VAL A 66 -5.92 -13.19 16.59
N LYS A 67 -5.10 -14.10 16.06
CA LYS A 67 -4.01 -14.75 16.81
C LYS A 67 -2.77 -13.88 16.77
N TYR A 68 -2.16 -13.59 17.91
CA TYR A 68 -0.84 -12.99 17.99
C TYR A 68 -0.01 -13.56 19.14
N VAL A 69 1.31 -13.49 19.01
CA VAL A 69 2.24 -13.88 20.07
C VAL A 69 2.59 -12.65 20.90
N ASP A 70 2.32 -12.71 22.20
CA ASP A 70 2.64 -11.63 23.15
C ASP A 70 4.14 -11.63 23.53
N LYS A 71 4.58 -10.64 24.32
CA LYS A 71 5.97 -10.51 24.77
C LYS A 71 6.51 -11.74 25.50
N ASN A 72 5.62 -12.53 26.12
CA ASN A 72 5.94 -13.73 26.89
C ASN A 72 6.00 -15.01 26.00
N SER A 73 6.03 -14.87 24.68
CA SER A 73 5.93 -15.97 23.70
C SER A 73 4.63 -16.79 23.75
N GLU A 74 3.62 -16.30 24.47
CA GLU A 74 2.30 -16.91 24.57
C GLU A 74 1.41 -16.51 23.39
N SER A 75 0.69 -17.48 22.79
CA SER A 75 -0.28 -17.24 21.73
C SER A 75 -1.62 -16.79 22.32
N LYS A 76 -2.02 -15.54 22.03
CA LYS A 76 -3.31 -14.97 22.45
C LYS A 76 -4.27 -14.80 21.28
N GLU A 77 -5.55 -14.98 21.56
CA GLU A 77 -6.66 -14.70 20.64
C GLU A 77 -7.52 -13.56 21.15
N ILE A 78 -7.89 -12.63 20.27
CA ILE A 78 -8.78 -11.52 20.59
C ILE A 78 -9.87 -11.43 19.52
N ASP A 79 -11.14 -11.33 19.96
CA ASP A 79 -12.29 -11.01 19.11
C ASP A 79 -12.15 -9.56 18.60
N VAL A 80 -12.26 -9.36 17.29
CA VAL A 80 -12.19 -8.06 16.60
C VAL A 80 -13.38 -7.87 15.67
N CYS A 81 -13.65 -6.62 15.25
CA CYS A 81 -14.67 -6.37 14.24
C CYS A 81 -14.18 -6.80 12.85
N TYR A 82 -15.11 -7.11 11.93
CA TYR A 82 -14.80 -7.47 10.54
C TYR A 82 -13.82 -6.51 9.87
N LYS A 83 -14.00 -5.19 10.03
CA LYS A 83 -13.13 -4.16 9.44
C LYS A 83 -11.69 -4.26 9.96
N ALA A 84 -11.50 -4.55 11.25
CA ALA A 84 -10.18 -4.74 11.84
C ALA A 84 -9.54 -6.04 11.35
N PHE A 85 -10.29 -7.15 11.31
CA PHE A 85 -9.83 -8.43 10.76
C PHE A 85 -9.37 -8.30 9.30
N SER A 86 -10.22 -7.74 8.44
CA SER A 86 -9.90 -7.41 7.06
C SER A 86 -8.65 -6.54 6.92
N SER A 87 -8.51 -5.51 7.76
CA SER A 87 -7.36 -4.61 7.72
C SER A 87 -6.05 -5.25 8.19
N LEU A 88 -6.09 -6.19 9.14
CA LEU A 88 -4.89 -6.81 9.72
C LEU A 88 -4.30 -7.91 8.83
N TYR A 89 -5.15 -8.64 8.11
CA TYR A 89 -4.75 -9.71 7.20
C TYR A 89 -4.77 -9.27 5.71
N GLY A 90 -5.11 -8.01 5.42
CA GLY A 90 -5.22 -7.51 4.04
C GLY A 90 -6.42 -8.08 3.25
N ILE A 91 -7.38 -8.71 3.93
CA ILE A 91 -8.52 -9.41 3.31
C ILE A 91 -9.59 -8.39 2.92
N GLY A 92 -9.59 -7.98 1.66
CA GLY A 92 -10.69 -7.24 1.09
C GLY A 92 -10.45 -6.74 -0.31
N ASN A 93 -11.42 -6.00 -0.82
CA ASN A 93 -11.23 -5.11 -1.95
C ASN A 93 -10.43 -3.89 -1.49
N VAL A 94 -9.12 -4.08 -1.28
CA VAL A 94 -8.16 -2.99 -1.18
C VAL A 94 -8.14 -2.30 -2.55
N ARG A 95 -8.97 -1.28 -2.72
CA ARG A 95 -9.07 -0.48 -3.95
C ARG A 95 -8.04 0.64 -4.03
N ARG A 96 -7.42 0.98 -2.91
CA ARG A 96 -6.41 2.05 -2.78
C ARG A 96 -5.07 1.43 -2.40
N LEU A 97 -4.06 1.64 -3.23
CA LEU A 97 -2.70 1.17 -3.02
C LEU A 97 -1.75 2.37 -2.93
N GLU A 98 -1.00 2.48 -1.85
CA GLU A 98 0.02 3.53 -1.68
C GLU A 98 1.39 2.89 -1.59
N ILE A 99 2.26 3.24 -2.53
CA ILE A 99 3.59 2.66 -2.71
C ILE A 99 4.61 3.74 -2.40
N PHE A 100 5.46 3.49 -1.41
CA PHE A 100 6.61 4.33 -1.10
C PHE A 100 7.85 3.69 -1.74
N CYS A 101 8.47 4.40 -2.69
CA CYS A 101 9.68 3.94 -3.35
C CYS A 101 10.87 4.77 -2.87
N ASP A 102 11.94 4.13 -2.43
CA ASP A 102 13.24 4.77 -2.37
C ASP A 102 13.68 5.12 -3.79
N SER A 103 14.04 6.38 -4.03
CA SER A 103 14.57 6.79 -5.31
C SER A 103 16.06 6.53 -5.32
N CYS A 104 16.43 5.25 -5.43
CA CYS A 104 17.72 4.88 -6.00
C CYS A 104 17.82 5.53 -7.40
N GLY A 105 18.51 6.68 -7.45
CA GLY A 105 18.48 7.62 -8.56
C GLY A 105 18.85 6.94 -9.88
N GLY A 106 17.96 7.08 -10.87
CA GLY A 106 18.18 6.58 -12.23
C GLY A 106 17.61 5.19 -12.55
N LYS A 107 17.20 4.36 -11.58
CA LYS A 107 16.71 3.00 -11.86
C LYS A 107 15.19 2.78 -11.84
N ASN A 108 14.39 3.71 -11.31
CA ASN A 108 12.94 3.49 -11.16
C ASN A 108 12.01 4.58 -11.73
N LYS A 109 12.43 5.29 -12.79
CA LYS A 109 11.48 5.68 -13.86
C LYS A 109 11.18 4.45 -14.73
N ASN A 110 10.75 3.35 -14.11
CA ASN A 110 10.68 2.06 -14.80
C ASN A 110 9.60 2.08 -15.89
N TYR A 111 8.54 2.89 -15.73
CA TYR A 111 7.47 3.15 -16.71
C TYR A 111 6.63 1.92 -17.13
N THR A 112 7.23 0.74 -17.29
CA THR A 112 6.60 -0.58 -17.15
C THR A 112 5.82 -0.65 -15.85
N MET A 113 6.36 -0.11 -14.74
CA MET A 113 5.61 0.03 -13.48
C MET A 113 4.40 0.96 -13.64
N CYS A 114 4.54 2.12 -14.30
CA CYS A 114 3.41 3.01 -14.59
C CYS A 114 2.36 2.35 -15.50
N ARG A 115 2.79 1.57 -16.51
CA ARG A 115 1.94 0.76 -17.39
C ARG A 115 1.21 -0.35 -16.62
N PHE A 116 1.90 -0.98 -15.68
CA PHE A 116 1.35 -2.02 -14.82
C PHE A 116 0.32 -1.44 -13.85
N PHE A 117 0.61 -0.32 -13.19
CA PHE A 117 -0.37 0.41 -12.38
C PHE A 117 -1.58 0.87 -13.21
N HIS A 118 -1.34 1.39 -14.42
CA HIS A 118 -2.41 1.74 -15.36
C HIS A 118 -3.24 0.51 -15.77
N TYR A 119 -2.63 -0.64 -16.06
CA TYR A 119 -3.32 -1.90 -16.33
C TYR A 119 -4.20 -2.32 -15.15
N LEU A 120 -3.64 -2.30 -13.94
CA LEU A 120 -4.33 -2.70 -12.71
C LEU A 120 -5.53 -1.80 -12.35
N ILE A 121 -5.47 -0.51 -12.67
CA ILE A 121 -6.59 0.43 -12.47
C ILE A 121 -7.60 0.35 -13.62
N HIS A 122 -7.12 0.51 -14.87
CA HIS A 122 -7.99 0.78 -16.01
C HIS A 122 -8.49 -0.47 -16.74
N ILE A 123 -7.75 -1.59 -16.71
CA ILE A 123 -8.11 -2.84 -17.39
C ILE A 123 -8.58 -3.89 -16.39
N GLU A 124 -7.72 -4.30 -15.46
CA GLU A 124 -8.04 -5.33 -14.45
C GLU A 124 -9.11 -4.87 -13.44
N LYS A 125 -9.31 -3.54 -13.33
CA LYS A 125 -10.17 -2.90 -12.32
C LYS A 125 -9.89 -3.40 -10.90
N ARG A 126 -8.65 -3.78 -10.57
CA ARG A 126 -8.29 -4.29 -9.23
C ARG A 126 -8.27 -3.18 -8.19
N PHE A 127 -7.73 -2.01 -8.58
CA PHE A 127 -7.63 -0.82 -7.75
C PHE A 127 -8.42 0.33 -8.40
N ASP A 128 -9.05 1.19 -7.59
CA ASP A 128 -9.58 2.49 -8.03
C ASP A 128 -8.48 3.56 -8.05
N PHE A 129 -7.46 3.40 -7.20
CA PHE A 129 -6.42 4.41 -6.98
C PHE A 129 -5.08 3.75 -6.61
N ILE A 130 -4.02 4.12 -7.33
CA ILE A 130 -2.63 3.78 -6.96
C ILE A 130 -1.84 5.08 -6.88
N GLN A 131 -1.28 5.39 -5.72
CA GLN A 131 -0.36 6.50 -5.52
C GLN A 131 1.05 5.97 -5.31
N VAL A 132 2.00 6.50 -6.07
CA VAL A 132 3.42 6.12 -5.99
C VAL A 132 4.21 7.33 -5.53
N THR A 133 4.74 7.27 -4.32
CA THR A 133 5.50 8.33 -3.67
C THR A 133 6.99 7.99 -3.78
N PHE A 134 7.71 8.71 -4.65
CA PHE A 134 9.15 8.55 -4.85
C PHE A 134 9.93 9.44 -3.88
N LEU A 135 10.74 8.84 -3.01
CA LEU A 135 11.57 9.53 -2.02
C LEU A 135 12.97 9.75 -2.61
N ILE A 136 13.33 10.97 -3.05
CA ILE A 136 14.62 11.28 -3.71
C ILE A 136 15.82 10.73 -2.92
N ASN A 137 16.96 10.43 -3.56
CA ASN A 137 18.12 9.74 -2.97
C ASN A 137 18.74 10.46 -1.74
N PHE A 138 18.06 10.39 -0.59
CA PHE A 138 18.30 11.22 0.57
C PHE A 138 19.61 10.91 1.29
N GLY A 139 20.22 9.73 1.08
CA GLY A 139 21.43 9.31 1.80
C GLY A 139 22.67 10.18 1.56
N LEU A 140 22.72 10.91 0.43
CA LEU A 140 23.83 11.80 0.05
C LEU A 140 23.45 13.28 0.00
N VAL A 141 22.16 13.59 0.19
CA VAL A 141 21.69 14.98 0.38
C VAL A 141 21.72 15.27 1.87
N TYR A 142 22.08 16.49 2.29
CA TYR A 142 22.12 16.84 3.71
C TYR A 142 20.70 16.89 4.29
N GLN A 143 20.23 15.77 4.86
CA GLN A 143 18.83 15.54 5.25
C GLN A 143 18.29 16.47 6.34
N ARG A 144 19.15 17.31 6.94
CA ARG A 144 18.75 18.29 7.97
C ARG A 144 18.39 19.66 7.39
N THR A 145 18.63 19.91 6.10
CA THR A 145 18.27 21.17 5.44
C THR A 145 16.76 21.23 5.20
N ARG A 146 16.09 22.30 5.66
CA ARG A 146 14.73 22.64 5.22
C ARG A 146 14.78 23.23 3.81
N VAL A 147 13.86 22.79 2.96
CA VAL A 147 13.69 23.25 1.58
C VAL A 147 12.19 23.40 1.35
N GLU A 148 11.72 24.53 0.81
CA GLU A 148 10.28 24.82 0.67
C GLU A 148 9.84 24.94 -0.79
N LEU A 149 10.72 25.36 -1.71
CA LEU A 149 10.40 25.52 -3.13
C LEU A 149 11.16 24.53 -4.04
N PRO A 150 10.51 23.95 -5.08
CA PRO A 150 11.16 22.97 -5.97
C PRO A 150 12.46 23.43 -6.67
N LYS A 151 12.60 24.74 -6.88
CA LYS A 151 13.77 25.39 -7.49
C LYS A 151 14.97 25.48 -6.53
N GLU A 152 14.73 25.60 -5.21
CA GLU A 152 15.79 25.59 -4.19
C GLU A 152 16.50 24.24 -4.10
N TRP A 153 15.86 23.15 -4.56
CA TRP A 153 16.51 21.83 -4.63
C TRP A 153 17.72 21.82 -5.57
N ALA A 154 17.80 22.68 -6.59
CA ALA A 154 19.00 22.78 -7.42
C ALA A 154 20.21 23.25 -6.59
N ASP A 155 20.03 24.24 -5.72
CA ASP A 155 21.09 24.80 -4.88
C ASP A 155 21.43 23.89 -3.70
N VAL A 156 20.43 23.22 -3.12
CA VAL A 156 20.62 22.17 -2.10
C VAL A 156 21.37 20.96 -2.69
N LEU A 157 21.09 20.58 -3.94
CA LEU A 157 21.82 19.51 -4.63
C LEU A 157 23.25 19.96 -5.00
N ARG A 158 23.47 21.20 -5.44
CA ARG A 158 24.83 21.73 -5.67
C ARG A 158 25.68 21.79 -4.39
N SER A 159 25.07 22.08 -3.24
CA SER A 159 25.77 22.28 -1.95
C SER A 159 25.92 21.03 -1.08
N SER A 160 25.17 19.96 -1.35
CA SER A 160 25.05 18.82 -0.42
C SER A 160 26.22 17.82 -0.38
N ARG A 161 27.18 17.88 -1.31
CA ARG A 161 28.36 16.98 -1.34
C ARG A 161 29.65 17.75 -1.62
N SER A 162 30.68 17.48 -0.82
CA SER A 162 31.96 18.22 -0.87
C SER A 162 33.19 17.35 -1.12
N LYS A 163 33.05 16.01 -1.18
CA LYS A 163 34.16 15.07 -1.45
C LYS A 163 33.70 13.91 -2.36
N PRO A 164 34.51 13.49 -3.35
CA PRO A 164 35.72 14.16 -3.85
C PRO A 164 35.41 15.44 -4.64
N SER A 165 34.17 15.60 -5.11
CA SER A 165 33.69 16.78 -5.82
C SER A 165 32.17 16.98 -5.61
N PRO A 166 31.66 18.21 -5.81
CA PRO A 166 30.21 18.50 -5.82
C PRO A 166 29.45 17.76 -6.92
N PHE A 167 28.11 17.80 -6.83
CA PHE A 167 27.25 17.27 -7.87
C PHE A 167 27.25 18.18 -9.10
N ASP A 168 27.53 17.63 -10.29
CA ASP A 168 27.32 18.30 -11.58
C ASP A 168 25.83 18.32 -11.91
N VAL A 169 25.14 19.39 -11.51
CA VAL A 169 23.68 19.54 -11.68
C VAL A 169 23.39 20.17 -13.04
N LYS A 170 23.18 19.32 -14.06
CA LYS A 170 22.70 19.72 -15.38
C LYS A 170 21.18 19.73 -15.44
N GLU A 171 20.59 20.87 -15.75
CA GLU A 171 19.18 20.95 -16.11
C GLU A 171 18.96 20.35 -17.49
N VAL A 172 18.09 19.34 -17.56
CA VAL A 172 17.81 18.57 -18.78
C VAL A 172 16.35 18.70 -19.18
N SER A 173 16.11 18.94 -20.47
CA SER A 173 14.77 19.00 -21.06
C SER A 173 14.14 17.60 -21.19
N GLN A 174 12.85 17.55 -21.51
CA GLN A 174 12.09 16.28 -21.60
C GLN A 174 12.57 15.32 -22.71
N GLU A 175 13.43 15.79 -23.61
CA GLU A 175 13.80 15.09 -24.84
C GLU A 175 14.53 13.76 -24.61
N TYR A 176 15.18 13.61 -23.44
CA TYR A 176 15.94 12.40 -23.06
C TYR A 176 15.08 11.15 -22.79
N PHE A 177 13.75 11.25 -22.65
CA PHE A 177 12.89 10.15 -22.17
C PHE A 177 12.12 9.38 -23.27
N ARG A 178 12.52 9.48 -24.53
CA ARG A 178 11.67 9.18 -25.72
C ARG A 178 11.55 7.70 -26.19
N SER A 179 12.26 6.72 -25.62
CA SER A 179 12.38 5.36 -26.23
C SER A 179 11.12 4.47 -26.15
N TRP A 180 10.35 4.57 -25.09
CA TRP A 180 9.26 3.64 -24.80
C TRP A 180 7.99 3.91 -25.65
N THR A 181 8.00 4.98 -26.46
CA THR A 181 7.09 5.33 -27.59
C THR A 181 6.77 4.16 -28.52
N GLN A 182 7.74 3.26 -28.76
CA GLN A 182 7.58 2.13 -29.68
C GLN A 182 6.60 1.06 -29.13
N HIS A 183 6.64 0.77 -27.83
CA HIS A 183 5.74 -0.21 -27.19
C HIS A 183 4.30 0.32 -27.04
N PHE A 184 4.11 1.64 -27.00
CA PHE A 184 2.77 2.23 -27.02
C PHE A 184 2.17 2.38 -28.43
N THR A 185 2.96 2.23 -29.50
CA THR A 185 2.58 2.54 -30.89
C THR A 185 1.33 1.80 -31.39
N SER A 186 0.98 0.64 -30.83
CA SER A 186 -0.22 -0.15 -31.23
C SER A 186 -1.49 0.14 -30.42
N ARG A 187 -1.38 0.76 -29.23
CA ARG A 187 -2.52 1.04 -28.33
C ARG A 187 -2.81 2.53 -28.16
N PHE A 188 -1.81 3.37 -28.44
CA PHE A 188 -1.93 4.81 -28.48
C PHE A 188 -1.39 5.23 -29.85
N LYS A 189 -2.16 6.01 -30.63
CA LYS A 189 -1.67 6.55 -31.91
C LYS A 189 -0.35 7.27 -31.66
N ARG A 190 0.64 7.07 -32.55
CA ARG A 190 1.88 7.86 -32.53
C ARG A 190 1.53 9.35 -32.70
N GLN A 191 1.55 10.09 -31.60
CA GLN A 191 1.69 11.53 -31.61
C GLN A 191 3.15 11.88 -31.32
N CYS A 192 3.95 11.87 -32.39
CA CYS A 192 5.02 12.85 -32.52
C CYS A 192 4.69 13.68 -33.77
N GLN A 193 4.01 14.80 -33.55
CA GLN A 193 4.28 15.98 -34.36
C GLN A 193 5.71 16.46 -34.03
N PHE A 194 6.27 17.35 -34.85
CA PHE A 194 7.69 17.78 -34.81
C PHE A 194 8.66 16.78 -35.45
N LEU A 195 8.48 16.61 -36.76
CA LEU A 195 9.57 16.48 -37.73
C LEU A 195 9.77 17.86 -38.36
N SER A 196 10.92 18.50 -38.08
CA SER A 196 11.64 19.45 -38.93
C SER A 196 12.95 19.80 -38.24
#